data_AF-A0A4Q3MIN1-F1
#
_entry.id   AF-A0A4Q3MIN1-F1
#
_cell.length_a   1.000
_cell.length_b   1.000
_cell.length_c   1.000
_cell.angle_alpha   90.00
_cell.angle_beta   90.00
_cell.angle_gamma   90.00
#
_symmetry.space_group_name_H-M   'P 1'
#
loop_
_entity.id
_entity.type
_entity.pdbx_description
1 polymer ?
#
loop_
_entity_poly.entity_id
_entity_poly.type
_entity_poly.pdbx_seq_one_letter_code
_entity_poly.pdbx_strand_id
1 'polypeptide(L)' 'MKRVLRTENCRDQDGNRYTVIVWRDWPGLQLVSYSLEDGTPVHYEDECYFATPSGKMLTRCEEL' A
#
# COMPACT_ATOMS: atom_id res chain seq x y z
N MET A 1 -4.97 3.74 18.02
CA MET A 1 -4.05 4.74 17.42
C MET A 1 -3.20 4.01 16.40
N LYS A 2 -3.34 4.34 15.12
CA LYS A 2 -2.62 3.68 14.03
C LYS A 2 -1.15 4.09 14.01
N ARG A 3 -0.27 3.14 13.70
CA ARG A 3 1.19 3.35 13.65
C ARG A 3 1.76 2.82 12.34
N VAL A 4 2.74 3.53 11.77
CA VAL A 4 3.44 3.04 10.58
C VAL A 4 4.19 1.76 10.92
N LEU A 5 3.95 0.71 10.15
CA LEU A 5 4.62 -0.58 10.28
C LEU A 5 5.81 -0.66 9.31
N ARG A 6 5.59 -0.32 8.04
CA ARG A 6 6.61 -0.18 7.00
C ARG A 6 6.07 0.60 5.79
N THR A 7 6.95 0.97 4.87
CA THR A 7 6.60 1.55 3.58
C THR A 7 7.05 0.64 2.44
N GLU A 8 6.33 0.65 1.32
CA GLU A 8 6.57 -0.20 0.16
C GLU A 8 6.59 0.63 -1.12
N ASN A 9 7.66 0.51 -1.89
CA ASN A 9 7.79 1.17 -3.18
C ASN A 9 7.02 0.38 -4.24
N CYS A 10 6.05 1.02 -4.86
CA CYS A 10 5.17 0.43 -5.87
C CYS A 10 5.22 1.24 -7.17
N ARG A 11 4.79 0.62 -8.26
CA ARG A 11 4.57 1.29 -9.55
C ARG A 11 3.23 0.92 -10.13
N ASP A 12 2.67 1.82 -10.92
CA ASP A 12 1.54 1.50 -11.76
C ASP A 12 1.98 0.91 -13.11
N GLN A 13 1.00 0.65 -13.98
CA GLN A 13 1.21 0.16 -15.35
C GLN A 13 1.93 1.17 -16.26
N ASP A 14 1.86 2.46 -15.94
CA ASP A 14 2.52 3.55 -16.67
C ASP A 14 3.96 3.79 -16.18
N GLY A 15 4.41 3.07 -15.14
CA GLY A 15 5.72 3.22 -14.52
C GLY A 15 5.82 4.35 -13.49
N ASN A 16 4.72 5.04 -13.14
CA ASN A 16 4.75 6.06 -12.09
C ASN A 16 4.96 5.40 -10.73
N ARG A 17 5.82 6.01 -9.92
CA ARG A 17 6.18 5.50 -8.59
C ARG A 17 5.22 5.99 -7.53
N TYR A 18 4.88 5.09 -6.62
CA TYR A 18 4.03 5.33 -5.48
C TYR A 18 4.65 4.70 -4.25
N THR A 19 4.47 5.32 -3.10
CA THR A 19 4.85 4.74 -1.81
C THR A 19 3.58 4.34 -1.08
N VAL A 20 3.41 3.04 -0.85
CA VAL A 20 2.33 2.51 -0.03
C VAL A 20 2.82 2.40 1.41
N ILE A 21 2.11 3.03 2.33
CA ILE A 21 2.34 2.97 3.77
C ILE A 21 1.47 1.86 4.34
N VAL A 22 2.09 0.90 5.02
CA VAL A 22 1.41 -0.15 5.77
C VAL A 22 1.24 0.32 7.21
N TRP A 23 0.00 0.42 7.65
CA TRP A 23 -0.39 0.83 9.00
C TRP A 23 -0.76 -0.39 9.84
N ARG A 24 -0.41 -0.36 11.11
CA ARG A 24 -1.00 -1.24 12.13
C ARG A 24 -2.10 -0.47 12.85
N ASP A 25 -3.34 -0.90 12.70
CA ASP A 25 -4.51 -0.20 13.25
C ASP A 25 -4.66 -0.41 14.76
N TRP A 26 -4.43 -1.65 15.23
CA TRP A 26 -4.59 -2.03 16.63
C TRP A 26 -3.38 -2.79 17.17
N PRO A 27 -2.84 -2.40 18.33
CA PRO A 27 -1.81 -3.18 19.01
C PRO A 27 -2.40 -4.52 19.47
N GLY A 28 -1.79 -5.63 19.07
CA GLY A 28 -2.20 -6.98 19.46
C GLY A 28 -3.09 -7.71 18.45
N LEU A 29 -3.60 -7.03 17.42
CA LEU A 29 -4.29 -7.65 16.29
C LEU A 29 -3.43 -7.50 15.03
N GLN A 30 -3.40 -8.51 14.18
CA GLN A 30 -2.73 -8.46 12.87
C GLN A 30 -3.56 -7.71 11.82
N LEU A 31 -4.36 -6.72 12.24
CA LEU A 31 -5.12 -5.88 11.34
C LEU A 31 -4.20 -4.78 10.80
N VAL A 32 -4.06 -4.75 9.48
CA VAL A 32 -3.29 -3.74 8.76
C VAL A 32 -4.19 -3.01 7.77
N SER A 33 -3.87 -1.74 7.54
CA SER A 33 -4.46 -0.91 6.49
C SER A 33 -3.36 -0.28 5.64
N TYR A 34 -3.74 0.16 4.46
CA TYR A 34 -2.80 0.64 3.45
C TYR A 34 -3.23 2.00 2.93
N SER A 35 -2.27 2.89 2.75
CA SER A 35 -2.51 4.18 2.12
C SER A 35 -1.32 4.63 1.29
N LEU A 36 -1.52 5.55 0.37
CA LEU A 36 -0.43 6.29 -0.25
C LEU A 36 0.11 7.38 0.71
N GLU A 37 1.24 8.00 0.34
CA GLU A 37 1.85 9.12 1.07
C GLU A 37 0.94 10.34 1.19
N ASP A 38 0.07 10.57 0.21
CA ASP A 38 -0.93 11.65 0.23
C ASP A 38 -2.14 11.33 1.13
N GLY A 39 -2.17 10.14 1.75
CA GLY A 39 -3.25 9.66 2.59
C GLY A 39 -4.37 8.93 1.85
N THR A 40 -4.30 8.79 0.52
CA THR A 40 -5.28 8.04 -0.26
C THR A 40 -5.30 6.58 0.19
N PRO A 41 -6.46 6.03 0.61
CA PRO A 41 -6.55 4.63 1.01
C PRO A 41 -6.39 3.72 -0.21
N VAL A 42 -5.67 2.62 -0.06
CA VAL A 42 -5.54 1.58 -1.10
C VAL A 42 -6.00 0.24 -0.55
N HIS A 43 -6.58 -0.60 -1.40
CA HIS A 43 -6.96 -1.96 -1.04
C HIS A 43 -5.83 -2.92 -1.40
N TYR A 44 -5.48 -3.83 -0.50
CA TYR A 44 -4.56 -4.91 -0.81
C TYR A 44 -5.34 -6.03 -1.48
N GLU A 45 -4.95 -6.40 -2.70
CA GLU A 45 -5.62 -7.44 -3.47
C GLU A 45 -4.96 -8.80 -3.18
N ASP A 46 -3.75 -9.01 -3.67
CA ASP A 46 -3.01 -10.26 -3.50
C ASP A 46 -1.52 -10.06 -3.80
N GLU A 47 -0.67 -10.89 -3.19
CA GLU A 47 0.80 -11.12 -3.35
C GLU A 47 1.76 -9.94 -3.56
N CYS A 48 1.40 -8.81 -4.17
CA CYS A 48 2.10 -7.52 -4.22
C CYS A 48 1.24 -6.39 -4.85
N TYR A 49 -0.06 -6.61 -5.03
CA TYR A 49 -0.96 -5.71 -5.75
C TYR A 49 -1.81 -4.86 -4.82
N PHE A 50 -1.95 -3.57 -5.16
CA PHE A 50 -2.80 -2.61 -4.46
C PHE A 50 -3.71 -1.88 -5.44
N ALA A 51 -5.00 -1.87 -5.15
CA ALA A 51 -5.98 -1.09 -5.91
C ALA A 51 -6.21 0.28 -5.26
N THR A 52 -6.11 1.34 -6.06
CA THR A 52 -6.55 2.67 -5.64
C THR A 52 -8.09 2.78 -5.72
N PRO A 53 -8.71 3.80 -5.09
CA PRO A 53 -10.15 4.03 -5.20
C PRO A 53 -10.60 4.33 -6.65
N SER A 54 -9.68 4.77 -7.50
CA SER A 54 -9.93 4.99 -8.93
C SER A 54 -9.83 3.71 -9.78
N GLY A 55 -9.57 2.56 -9.17
CA GLY A 55 -9.40 1.26 -9.86
C GLY A 55 -8.02 1.08 -10.51
N LYS A 56 -7.07 1.97 -10.21
CA LYS A 56 -5.69 1.86 -10.69
C LYS A 56 -4.94 0.80 -9.89
N MET A 57 -4.23 -0.09 -10.57
CA MET A 57 -3.44 -1.12 -9.92
C MET A 57 -2.00 -0.68 -9.73
N LEU A 58 -1.49 -0.85 -8.50
CA LEU A 58 -0.11 -0.63 -8.12
C LEU A 58 0.50 -1.99 -7.79
N THR A 59 1.72 -2.22 -8.25
CA THR A 59 2.47 -3.45 -7.99
C THR A 59 3.73 -3.07 -7.23
N ARG A 60 4.06 -3.83 -6.17
CA ARG A 60 5.33 -3.66 -5.47
C ARG A 60 6.47 -3.79 -6.48
N CYS A 61 7.46 -2.91 -6.40
CA CYS A 61 8.70 -3.13 -7.13
C CYS A 61 9.35 -4.37 -6.51
N GLU A 62 9.22 -5.54 -7.14
CA GLU A 62 10.22 -6.58 -6.95
C GLU A 62 11.54 -5.97 -7.45
N GLU A 63 12.53 -5.90 -6.55
CA GLU A 63 13.92 -5.78 -6.95
C GLU A 63 14.22 -7.03 -7.78
N LEU A 64 14.11 -6.91 -9.11
CA LEU A 64 14.66 -7.89 -10.06
C LEU A 64 16.15 -8.11 -9.79
#